data_AF-A0A671M9N5-F1
#
_entry.id   AF-A0A671M9N5-F1
#
_cell.length_a   1.000
_cell.length_b   1.000
_cell.length_c   1.000
_cell.angle_alpha   90.00
_cell.angle_beta   90.00
_cell.angle_gamma   90.00
#
_symmetry.space_group_name_H-M   'P 1'
#
loop_
_entity.id
_entity.type
_entity.pdbx_description
1 polymer ?
#
loop_
_entity_poly.entity_id
_entity_poly.type
_entity_poly.pdbx_seq_one_letter_code
_entity_poly.pdbx_strand_id
1 'polypeptide(L)'
;MSDLSGKVHLARFVLDALDGRIINGKAENGRTLLMHAVCLQEHVTRSKFTQLLLEKGADVNARDDHGRTALSLACEHGHLDSVKLLVQFNADPELTDTWGNSALMYAACGGHSQILEFLSKTLMWAFRKMFMTTTETL
;
A
#
# COMPACT_ATOMS: atom_id res chain seq x y z
N MET A 1 2.27 25.77 -11.14
CA MET A 1 1.14 24.81 -11.10
C MET A 1 1.28 23.89 -12.30
N SER A 2 2.14 22.87 -12.19
CA SER A 2 2.42 21.93 -13.29
C SER A 2 1.54 20.70 -13.13
N ASP A 3 0.58 20.59 -14.05
CA ASP A 3 -0.39 19.53 -14.28
C ASP A 3 0.04 18.11 -13.83
N LEU A 4 -0.25 17.75 -12.57
CA LEU A 4 -0.14 16.36 -12.08
C LEU A 4 -1.23 15.46 -12.67
N SER A 5 -2.35 16.04 -13.12
CA SER A 5 -3.43 15.31 -13.80
C SER A 5 -2.95 14.73 -15.13
N GLY A 6 -2.14 15.48 -15.88
CA GLY A 6 -1.47 15.02 -17.10
C GLY A 6 -0.51 13.87 -16.84
N LYS A 7 0.23 13.87 -15.72
CA LYS A 7 1.11 12.74 -15.36
C LYS A 7 0.35 11.46 -15.03
N VAL A 8 -0.80 11.56 -14.36
CA VAL A 8 -1.67 10.39 -14.10
C VAL A 8 -2.31 9.88 -15.38
N HIS A 9 -2.78 10.78 -16.26
CA HIS A 9 -3.31 10.39 -17.56
C HIS A 9 -2.24 9.73 -18.43
N LEU A 10 -1.01 10.25 -18.43
CA LEU A 10 0.12 9.65 -19.12
C LEU A 10 0.47 8.29 -18.52
N ALA A 11 0.53 8.16 -17.21
CA ALA A 11 0.81 6.88 -16.56
C ALA A 11 -0.29 5.85 -16.84
N ARG A 12 -1.57 6.26 -16.84
CA ARG A 12 -2.70 5.42 -17.27
C ARG A 12 -2.54 4.98 -18.72
N PHE A 13 -2.27 5.93 -19.63
CA PHE A 13 -2.06 5.64 -21.03
C PHE A 13 -0.89 4.67 -21.25
N VAL A 14 0.22 4.85 -20.54
CA VAL A 14 1.39 3.96 -20.61
C VAL A 14 1.06 2.57 -20.05
N LEU A 15 0.31 2.47 -18.95
CA LEU A 15 -0.13 1.20 -18.38
C LEU A 15 -1.08 0.44 -19.32
N ASP A 16 -2.01 1.15 -19.94
CA ASP A 16 -2.94 0.58 -20.93
C ASP A 16 -2.20 0.18 -22.22
N ALA A 17 -1.24 1.00 -22.68
CA ALA A 17 -0.45 0.73 -23.89
C ALA A 17 0.55 -0.43 -23.73
N LEU A 18 0.99 -0.70 -22.49
CA LEU A 18 1.94 -1.77 -22.19
C LEU A 18 1.28 -2.99 -21.53
N ASP A 19 -0.06 -3.07 -21.55
CA ASP A 19 -0.85 -4.18 -20.99
C ASP A 19 -0.42 -4.56 -19.56
N GLY A 20 -0.14 -3.55 -18.73
CA GLY A 20 0.31 -3.76 -17.35
C GLY A 20 1.69 -4.40 -17.19
N ARG A 21 2.47 -4.64 -18.26
CA ARG A 21 3.80 -5.29 -18.16
C ARG A 21 4.78 -4.59 -17.22
N ILE A 22 4.64 -3.27 -17.07
CA ILE A 22 5.50 -2.47 -16.20
C ILE A 22 4.96 -2.33 -14.77
N ILE A 23 3.79 -2.89 -14.45
CA ILE A 23 3.07 -2.62 -13.20
C ILE A 23 3.89 -2.99 -11.95
N ASN A 24 4.60 -4.13 -12.03
CA ASN A 24 5.46 -4.65 -10.97
C ASN A 24 6.95 -4.41 -11.27
N GLY A 25 7.26 -3.61 -12.28
CA GLY A 25 8.63 -3.19 -12.56
C GLY A 25 9.21 -2.42 -11.37
N LYS A 26 10.43 -2.76 -10.99
CA LYS A 26 11.16 -2.08 -9.92
C LYS A 26 12.05 -0.99 -10.49
N ALA A 27 12.08 0.16 -9.83
CA ALA A 27 13.06 1.21 -10.05
C ALA A 27 14.44 0.80 -9.48
N GLU A 28 15.45 1.65 -9.65
CA GLU A 28 16.82 1.41 -9.18
C GLU A 28 16.96 1.19 -7.66
N ASN A 29 15.96 1.63 -6.88
CA ASN A 29 15.87 1.45 -5.42
C ASN A 29 14.92 0.32 -5.01
N GLY A 30 14.54 -0.54 -5.96
CA GLY A 30 13.63 -1.65 -5.75
C GLY A 30 12.16 -1.28 -5.67
N ARG A 31 11.80 0.01 -5.73
CA ARG A 31 10.40 0.45 -5.57
C ARG A 31 9.57 0.18 -6.82
N THR A 32 8.34 -0.28 -6.61
CA THR A 32 7.35 -0.44 -7.68
C THR A 32 6.59 0.86 -7.94
N LEU A 33 5.86 0.91 -9.06
CA LEU A 33 5.02 2.06 -9.38
C LEU A 33 3.96 2.33 -8.29
N LEU A 34 3.45 1.26 -7.65
CA LEU A 34 2.54 1.36 -6.52
C LEU A 34 3.18 2.05 -5.30
N MET A 35 4.44 1.74 -5.00
CA MET A 35 5.19 2.40 -3.92
C MET A 35 5.42 3.88 -4.18
N HIS A 36 5.66 4.27 -5.42
CA HIS A 36 5.75 5.69 -5.79
C HIS A 36 4.39 6.39 -5.70
N ALA A 37 3.32 5.73 -6.11
CA ALA A 37 1.96 6.27 -6.06
C ALA A 37 1.56 6.64 -4.63
N VAL A 38 1.80 5.75 -3.66
CA VAL A 38 1.44 6.00 -2.26
C VAL A 38 2.26 7.10 -1.59
N CYS A 39 3.40 7.50 -2.15
CA CYS A 39 4.20 8.62 -1.63
C CYS A 39 3.83 9.98 -2.25
N LEU A 40 2.85 10.04 -3.17
CA LEU A 40 2.44 11.30 -3.79
C LEU A 40 1.78 12.23 -2.75
N GLN A 41 2.14 13.51 -2.78
CA GLN A 41 1.61 14.50 -1.82
C GLN A 41 0.12 14.82 -2.06
N GLU A 42 -0.30 14.88 -3.33
CA GLU A 42 -1.67 15.22 -3.69
C GLU A 42 -2.62 14.06 -3.40
N HIS A 43 -3.58 14.31 -2.50
CA HIS A 43 -4.53 13.31 -2.01
C HIS A 43 -5.38 12.66 -3.12
N VAL A 44 -6.01 13.47 -3.98
CA VAL A 44 -6.92 12.99 -5.03
C VAL A 44 -6.17 12.17 -6.08
N THR A 45 -5.00 12.66 -6.47
CA THR A 45 -4.10 12.04 -7.45
C THR A 45 -3.58 10.70 -6.92
N ARG A 46 -3.11 10.69 -5.67
CA ARG A 46 -2.64 9.47 -4.98
C ARG A 46 -3.70 8.38 -4.97
N SER A 47 -4.88 8.66 -4.43
CA SER A 47 -5.93 7.64 -4.27
C SER A 47 -6.38 7.05 -5.61
N LYS A 48 -6.59 7.90 -6.62
CA LYS A 48 -6.97 7.45 -7.98
C LYS A 48 -5.88 6.61 -8.64
N PHE A 49 -4.63 7.02 -8.47
CA PHE A 49 -3.51 6.33 -9.11
C PHE A 49 -3.21 5.00 -8.41
N THR A 50 -3.19 4.95 -7.07
CA THR A 50 -3.08 3.71 -6.29
C THR A 50 -4.20 2.74 -6.66
N GLN A 51 -5.45 3.19 -6.71
CA GLN A 51 -6.58 2.35 -7.10
C GLN A 51 -6.41 1.77 -8.50
N LEU A 52 -6.05 2.60 -9.49
CA LEU A 52 -5.82 2.15 -10.86
C LEU A 52 -4.73 1.08 -10.93
N LEU A 53 -3.62 1.26 -10.21
CA LEU A 53 -2.53 0.30 -10.19
C LEU A 53 -2.96 -1.04 -9.60
N LEU A 54 -3.72 -1.01 -8.49
CA LEU A 54 -4.24 -2.21 -7.84
C LEU A 54 -5.26 -2.95 -8.74
N GLU A 55 -6.15 -2.23 -9.40
CA GLU A 55 -7.11 -2.79 -10.38
C GLU A 55 -6.40 -3.44 -11.58
N LYS A 56 -5.21 -2.95 -11.94
CA LYS A 56 -4.36 -3.51 -13.01
C LYS A 56 -3.46 -4.66 -12.54
N GLY A 57 -3.61 -5.14 -11.30
CA GLY A 57 -2.86 -6.28 -10.77
C GLY A 57 -1.47 -5.93 -10.24
N ALA A 58 -1.27 -4.71 -9.74
CA ALA A 58 -0.07 -4.38 -8.98
C ALA A 58 0.05 -5.30 -7.75
N ASP A 59 1.25 -5.84 -7.54
CA ASP A 59 1.57 -6.61 -6.34
C ASP A 59 1.61 -5.67 -5.13
N VAL A 60 0.55 -5.76 -4.32
CA VAL A 60 0.35 -4.96 -3.12
C VAL A 60 1.41 -5.21 -2.04
N ASN A 61 1.99 -6.42 -2.03
CA ASN A 61 2.95 -6.91 -1.05
C ASN A 61 4.38 -6.92 -1.60
N ALA A 62 4.61 -6.32 -2.78
CA ALA A 62 5.94 -6.11 -3.32
C ALA A 62 6.84 -5.39 -2.30
N ARG A 63 8.14 -5.68 -2.36
CA ARG A 63 9.13 -5.18 -1.40
C ARG A 63 10.25 -4.42 -2.11
N ASP A 64 10.58 -3.24 -1.60
CA ASP A 64 11.75 -2.45 -2.06
C ASP A 64 13.06 -3.08 -1.57
N ASP A 65 14.20 -2.49 -1.92
CA ASP A 65 15.52 -3.04 -1.54
C ASP A 65 15.77 -3.01 -0.03
N HIS A 66 14.99 -2.22 0.71
CA HIS A 66 15.00 -2.18 2.17
C HIS A 66 13.97 -3.12 2.80
N GLY A 67 13.24 -3.89 1.98
CA GLY A 67 12.20 -4.79 2.40
C GLY A 67 10.88 -4.11 2.75
N ARG A 68 10.71 -2.82 2.48
CA ARG A 68 9.48 -2.06 2.77
C ARG A 68 8.41 -2.33 1.72
N THR A 69 7.15 -2.30 2.14
CA THR A 69 5.98 -2.48 1.28
C THR A 69 5.30 -1.14 0.96
N ALA A 70 4.35 -1.14 0.02
CA ALA A 70 3.51 0.03 -0.22
C ALA A 70 2.74 0.44 1.06
N LEU A 71 2.36 -0.53 1.90
CA LEU A 71 1.66 -0.27 3.16
C LEU A 71 2.56 0.42 4.19
N SER A 72 3.81 -0.03 4.36
CA SER A 72 4.74 0.62 5.29
C SER A 72 5.03 2.07 4.89
N LEU A 73 5.18 2.33 3.58
CA LEU A 73 5.39 3.68 3.06
C LEU A 73 4.15 4.58 3.28
N ALA A 74 2.95 4.05 3.04
CA ALA A 74 1.71 4.80 3.29
C ALA A 74 1.52 5.13 4.78
N CYS A 75 1.94 4.22 5.67
CA CYS A 75 1.92 4.42 7.11
C CYS A 75 2.93 5.47 7.56
N GLU A 76 4.16 5.44 7.04
CA GLU A 76 5.20 6.44 7.31
C GLU A 76 4.72 7.86 6.96
N HIS A 77 4.05 8.01 5.81
CA HIS A 77 3.57 9.30 5.32
C HIS A 77 2.22 9.75 5.91
N GLY A 78 1.56 8.92 6.73
CA GLY A 78 0.28 9.28 7.34
C GLY A 78 -0.91 9.29 6.37
N HIS A 79 -0.83 8.55 5.27
CA HIS A 79 -1.83 8.58 4.22
C HIS A 79 -2.94 7.53 4.44
N LEU A 80 -3.85 7.84 5.35
CA LEU A 80 -4.92 6.93 5.80
C LEU A 80 -5.74 6.33 4.64
N ASP A 81 -6.08 7.12 3.62
CA ASP A 81 -6.89 6.62 2.51
C ASP A 81 -6.13 5.61 1.65
N SER A 82 -4.81 5.78 1.50
CA SER A 82 -3.97 4.81 0.83
C SER A 82 -3.83 3.54 1.67
N VAL A 83 -3.71 3.65 2.99
CA VAL A 83 -3.72 2.48 3.90
C VAL A 83 -5.03 1.69 3.76
N LYS A 84 -6.18 2.37 3.78
CA LYS A 84 -7.49 1.72 3.61
C LYS A 84 -7.60 1.00 2.27
N LEU A 85 -7.20 1.65 1.17
CA LEU A 85 -7.21 1.04 -0.16
C LEU A 85 -6.29 -0.18 -0.23
N LEU A 86 -5.06 -0.09 0.28
CA LEU A 86 -4.12 -1.20 0.27
C LEU A 86 -4.65 -2.40 1.07
N VAL A 87 -5.23 -2.17 2.26
CA VAL A 87 -5.83 -3.22 3.08
C VAL A 87 -7.04 -3.86 2.40
N GLN A 88 -7.86 -3.09 1.67
CA GLN A 88 -8.97 -3.62 0.86
C GLN A 88 -8.49 -4.56 -0.25
N PHE A 89 -7.29 -4.32 -0.78
CA PHE A 89 -6.63 -5.18 -1.77
C PHE A 89 -5.70 -6.21 -1.12
N ASN A 90 -5.96 -6.62 0.13
CA ASN A 90 -5.23 -7.68 0.83
C ASN A 90 -3.73 -7.39 1.06
N ALA A 91 -3.37 -6.12 1.29
CA ALA A 91 -2.05 -5.80 1.83
C ALA A 91 -1.84 -6.50 3.17
N ASP A 92 -0.68 -7.13 3.34
CA ASP A 92 -0.30 -7.82 4.56
C ASP A 92 0.38 -6.83 5.53
N PRO A 93 -0.27 -6.49 6.66
CA PRO A 93 0.29 -5.59 7.67
C PRO A 93 1.39 -6.23 8.53
N GLU A 94 1.56 -7.56 8.50
CA GLU A 94 2.57 -8.28 9.28
C GLU A 94 3.94 -8.29 8.59
N LEU A 95 4.02 -7.90 7.32
CA LEU A 95 5.29 -7.77 6.61
C LEU A 95 6.18 -6.71 7.27
N THR A 96 7.35 -7.15 7.73
CA THR A 96 8.38 -6.30 8.36
C THR A 96 9.53 -6.04 7.41
N ASP A 97 10.08 -4.84 7.38
CA ASP A 97 11.27 -4.50 6.59
C ASP A 97 12.54 -5.27 7.01
N THR A 98 13.68 -4.95 6.38
CA THR A 98 14.99 -5.58 6.69
C THR A 98 15.50 -5.30 8.11
N TRP A 99 14.97 -4.28 8.78
CA TRP A 99 15.29 -3.93 10.16
C TRP A 99 14.25 -4.47 11.15
N GLY A 100 13.23 -5.21 10.68
CA GLY A 100 12.17 -5.76 11.51
C GLY A 100 11.04 -4.76 11.81
N ASN A 101 10.99 -3.59 11.16
CA ASN A 101 9.91 -2.63 11.35
C ASN A 101 8.66 -3.03 10.55
N SER A 102 7.52 -3.12 11.23
CA SER A 102 6.22 -3.33 10.59
C SER A 102 5.58 -2.00 10.15
N ALA A 103 4.55 -2.08 9.31
CA ALA A 103 3.76 -0.91 8.93
C ALA A 103 3.17 -0.16 10.16
N LEU A 104 2.80 -0.91 11.21
CA LEU A 104 2.32 -0.34 12.47
C LEU A 104 3.40 0.49 13.19
N MET A 105 4.66 0.03 13.18
CA MET A 105 5.77 0.76 13.78
C MET A 105 6.04 2.08 13.05
N TYR A 106 5.92 2.10 11.72
CA TYR A 106 6.02 3.34 10.94
C TYR A 106 4.89 4.33 11.26
N ALA A 107 3.64 3.84 11.36
CA ALA A 107 2.52 4.68 11.77
C ALA A 107 2.70 5.25 13.18
N ALA A 108 3.27 4.46 14.11
CA ALA A 108 3.56 4.88 15.48
C ALA A 108 4.65 5.95 15.54
N CYS A 109 5.76 5.73 14.82
CA CYS A 109 6.87 6.68 14.74
C CYS A 109 6.42 8.02 14.13
N GLY A 110 5.56 7.97 13.11
CA GLY A 110 4.98 9.16 12.48
C GLY A 110 3.89 9.86 13.29
N GLY A 111 3.43 9.30 14.42
CA GLY A 111 2.34 9.86 15.24
C GLY A 111 0.96 9.77 14.58
N HIS A 112 0.77 8.87 13.62
CA HIS A 112 -0.45 8.76 12.82
C HIS A 112 -1.51 7.91 13.53
N SER A 113 -2.06 8.42 14.63
CA SER A 113 -2.99 7.69 15.52
C SER A 113 -4.20 7.08 14.82
N GLN A 114 -4.73 7.74 13.78
CA GLN A 114 -5.87 7.21 13.01
C GLN A 114 -5.50 5.94 12.22
N ILE A 115 -4.27 5.87 11.71
CA ILE A 115 -3.77 4.68 10.99
C ILE A 115 -3.51 3.54 11.97
N LEU A 116 -2.95 3.85 13.15
CA LEU A 116 -2.76 2.87 14.21
C LEU A 116 -4.08 2.23 14.63
N GLU A 117 -5.11 3.04 14.85
CA GLU A 117 -6.42 2.55 15.23
C GLU A 117 -7.01 1.65 14.13
N PHE A 118 -6.89 2.06 12.87
CA PHE A 118 -7.38 1.28 11.73
C PHE A 118 -6.66 -0.07 11.56
N LEU A 119 -5.33 -0.06 11.59
CA LEU A 119 -4.52 -1.28 11.45
C LEU A 119 -4.69 -2.20 12.66
N SER A 120 -4.72 -1.66 13.88
CA SER A 120 -4.96 -2.44 15.11
C SER A 120 -6.31 -3.17 15.06
N LYS A 121 -7.37 -2.49 14.63
CA LYS A 121 -8.69 -3.10 14.42
C LYS A 121 -8.65 -4.20 13.35
N THR A 122 -7.91 -3.98 12.27
CA THR A 122 -7.78 -4.94 11.16
C THR A 122 -7.04 -6.20 11.60
N LEU A 123 -5.93 -6.05 12.32
CA LEU A 123 -5.18 -7.15 12.90
C LEU A 123 -6.02 -7.93 13.91
N MET A 124 -6.72 -7.24 14.82
CA MET A 124 -7.63 -7.89 15.78
C MET A 124 -8.77 -8.66 15.09
N TRP A 125 -9.29 -8.16 13.97
CA TRP A 125 -10.27 -8.91 13.17
C TRP A 125 -9.67 -10.19 12.58
N ALA A 126 -8.45 -10.15 12.06
CA ALA A 126 -7.75 -11.34 11.57
C ALA A 126 -7.52 -12.38 12.69
N PHE A 127 -7.03 -11.93 13.85
CA PHE A 127 -6.89 -12.80 15.03
C PHE A 127 -8.23 -13.40 15.46
N ARG A 128 -9.29 -12.60 15.60
CA ARG A 128 -10.62 -13.08 15.99
C ARG A 128 -11.20 -14.09 14.99
N LYS A 129 -10.99 -13.88 13.69
CA LYS A 129 -11.45 -14.80 12.64
C LYS A 129 -10.77 -16.16 12.76
N MET A 130 -9.47 -16.20 13.04
CA MET A 130 -8.70 -17.43 13.24
C MET A 130 -9.21 -18.25 14.44
N PHE A 131 -9.59 -17.62 15.54
CA PHE A 131 -10.13 -18.32 16.72
C PHE A 131 -11.57 -18.85 16.55
N MET A 132 -12.39 -18.21 15.72
CA MET A 132 -13.79 -18.61 15.51
C MET A 132 -13.93 -19.78 14.53
N THR A 133 -13.03 -19.91 13.54
CA THR A 133 -13.09 -21.02 12.57
C THR A 133 -12.66 -22.37 13.15
N THR A 134 -11.86 -22.37 14.22
CA THR A 134 -11.45 -23.59 14.94
C THR A 134 -12.56 -24.18 15.81
N THR A 135 -13.58 -23.41 16.19
CA THR A 135 -14.67 -23.89 17.04
C THR A 135 -15.86 -24.48 16.27
N GLU A 136 -15.92 -24.31 14.95
CA GLU A 136 -16.99 -24.87 14.10
C GLU A 136 -16.60 -26.19 13.40
N THR A 137 -15.43 -26.76 13.72
CA THR A 137 -14.94 -28.03 13.15
C THR A 137 -14.84 -29.19 14.16
N LEU A 138 -15.53 -29.07 15.30
CA LEU A 138 -15.73 -30.14 16.30
C LEU A 138 -17.21 -30.34 16.58
#